data_AF-A0A940AS11-F1
#
_entry.id   AF-A0A940AS11-F1
#
_cell.length_a   1.000
_cell.length_b   1.000
_cell.length_c   1.000
_cell.angle_alpha   90.00
_cell.angle_beta   90.00
_cell.angle_gamma   90.00
#
_symmetry.space_group_name_H-M   'P 1'
#
loop_
_entity.id
_entity.type
_entity.pdbx_description
1 polymer ?
#
loop_
_entity_poly.entity_id
_entity_poly.type
_entity_poly.pdbx_seq_one_letter_code
_entity_poly.pdbx_strand_id
1 'polypeptide(L)'
;MTGNLPIDGSAAKKIKVSASCFMGLAHVIYLKNYIKGLLFALVEFIFIAFIPTIARKLIDLVTLGDPQPDIPIKQRDNSMFMLIDGVLVLAIIAIFVVAYILSVKSAQKDYKEYCRKKAFSAQKENLKKTLGSAFPIAGLAPGFILILVFVVVPLVFSVCVAFTNYSSPHHLPPNNTVDWVGMDNFKDLLTGETSWSQGFSRVAIWTLIWAIAATVTCYFGGLIVAVQLKELHIKISAFFRFVFILPYAVPSVVSMLVWKNLLNGTFGTVNRTLMAWGLITEPIPWLGSATLAQVTCILINLWAGFGYFMLLALGTMTAIPQDMYEAARIDGANRFQILRRITLPLVLYQTMPLIIMSFAHNINNFGAIFFLTGGNPTVADSTTTLAGGTDLLVTWIYKLTITLMKYNYASVIAVLIFLVLAPFAIFNFRQTKAYKEGEV
;
A
#
# COMPACT_ATOMS: atom_id res chain seq x y z
N MET A 1 -27.06 -18.68 44.99
CA MET A 1 -25.79 -18.17 45.56
C MET A 1 -25.86 -16.65 45.68
N THR A 2 -26.30 -16.17 46.84
CA THR A 2 -26.56 -14.75 47.18
C THR A 2 -25.45 -14.17 48.07
N GLY A 3 -24.19 -14.49 47.76
CA GLY A 3 -23.02 -13.97 48.48
C GLY A 3 -22.23 -12.96 47.67
N ASN A 4 -21.66 -11.95 48.33
CA ASN A 4 -20.67 -11.05 47.72
C ASN A 4 -19.49 -11.87 47.16
N LEU A 5 -18.91 -11.44 46.03
CA LEU A 5 -17.74 -12.11 45.46
C LEU A 5 -16.54 -11.91 46.39
N PRO A 6 -15.80 -12.97 46.75
CA PRO A 6 -14.63 -12.85 47.61
C PRO A 6 -13.53 -12.02 46.90
N ILE A 7 -12.94 -11.08 47.64
CA ILE A 7 -11.94 -10.11 47.12
C ILE A 7 -10.50 -10.63 47.30
N ASP A 8 -10.34 -11.79 47.94
CA ASP A 8 -9.08 -12.50 48.25
C ASP A 8 -8.30 -13.02 47.02
N GLY A 9 -8.74 -12.71 45.79
CA GLY A 9 -8.14 -13.17 44.55
C GLY A 9 -8.65 -14.54 44.06
N SER A 10 -9.36 -15.31 44.88
CA SER A 10 -9.94 -16.60 44.48
C SER A 10 -11.03 -16.43 43.43
N ALA A 11 -11.85 -15.39 43.53
CA ALA A 11 -12.87 -15.05 42.52
C ALA A 11 -12.24 -14.53 41.22
N ALA A 12 -11.09 -13.87 41.27
CA ALA A 12 -10.37 -13.40 40.08
C ALA A 12 -10.00 -14.57 39.16
N LYS A 13 -9.51 -15.67 39.74
CA LYS A 13 -9.19 -16.90 39.02
C LYS A 13 -10.46 -17.54 38.42
N LYS A 14 -11.55 -17.65 39.20
CA LYS A 14 -12.83 -18.21 38.71
C LYS A 14 -13.45 -17.39 37.57
N ILE A 15 -13.36 -16.06 37.64
CA ILE A 15 -13.86 -15.15 36.61
C ILE A 15 -13.02 -15.26 35.34
N LYS A 16 -11.69 -15.31 35.47
CA LYS A 16 -10.81 -15.53 34.31
C LYS A 16 -11.11 -16.87 33.64
N VAL A 17 -11.18 -17.96 34.42
CA VAL A 17 -11.46 -19.30 33.89
C VAL A 17 -12.83 -19.35 33.20
N SER A 18 -13.89 -18.87 33.86
CA SER A 18 -15.22 -18.87 33.24
C SER A 18 -15.31 -18.00 31.99
N ALA A 19 -14.67 -16.82 31.97
CA ALA A 19 -14.63 -15.97 30.79
C ALA A 19 -13.82 -16.59 29.64
N SER A 20 -12.83 -17.44 29.96
CA SER A 20 -12.03 -18.19 28.99
C SER A 20 -12.66 -19.51 28.54
N CYS A 21 -13.71 -19.99 29.21
CA CYS A 21 -14.45 -21.18 28.76
C CYS A 21 -15.54 -20.80 27.76
N PHE A 22 -16.22 -19.66 27.99
CA PHE A 22 -17.28 -19.18 27.12
C PHE A 22 -17.45 -17.67 27.30
N MET A 23 -17.48 -16.94 26.19
CA MET A 23 -17.68 -15.51 26.07
C MET A 23 -18.95 -15.09 26.82
N GLY A 24 -18.82 -14.09 27.70
CA GLY A 24 -19.95 -13.58 28.47
C GLY A 24 -20.37 -14.44 29.67
N LEU A 25 -19.89 -15.68 29.81
CA LEU A 25 -20.28 -16.59 30.91
C LEU A 25 -19.95 -16.00 32.29
N ALA A 26 -18.75 -15.44 32.45
CA ALA A 26 -18.36 -14.77 33.69
C ALA A 26 -19.23 -13.54 34.02
N HIS A 27 -19.73 -12.84 33.00
CA HIS A 27 -20.59 -11.67 33.18
C HIS A 27 -21.97 -12.08 33.69
N VAL A 28 -22.48 -13.23 33.23
CA VAL A 28 -23.76 -13.80 33.66
C VAL A 28 -23.67 -14.41 35.06
N ILE A 29 -22.69 -15.28 35.30
CA ILE A 29 -22.62 -16.08 36.53
C ILE A 29 -22.14 -15.26 37.72
N TYR A 30 -21.07 -14.47 37.55
CA TYR A 30 -20.38 -13.83 38.67
C TYR A 30 -20.67 -12.32 38.75
N LEU A 31 -20.62 -11.61 37.63
CA LEU A 31 -20.66 -10.13 37.62
C LEU A 31 -22.06 -9.52 37.53
N LYS A 32 -23.10 -10.36 37.38
CA LYS A 32 -24.52 -9.96 37.25
C LYS A 32 -24.80 -8.95 36.12
N ASN A 33 -23.97 -8.94 35.08
CA ASN A 33 -24.10 -8.08 33.91
C ASN A 33 -24.66 -8.88 32.73
N TYR A 34 -25.95 -9.18 32.78
CA TYR A 34 -26.60 -10.11 31.84
C TYR A 34 -26.63 -9.60 30.40
N ILE A 35 -26.87 -8.31 30.16
CA ILE A 35 -26.95 -7.75 28.79
C ILE A 35 -25.61 -7.91 28.07
N LYS A 36 -24.52 -7.46 28.71
CA LYS A 36 -23.17 -7.56 28.16
C LYS A 36 -22.74 -9.02 28.00
N GLY A 37 -23.09 -9.87 28.97
CA GLY A 37 -22.85 -11.31 28.89
C GLY A 37 -23.56 -11.96 27.70
N LEU A 38 -24.84 -11.64 27.49
CA LEU A 38 -25.64 -12.17 26.38
C LEU A 38 -25.10 -11.74 25.01
N LEU A 39 -24.68 -10.48 24.86
CA LEU A 39 -24.10 -9.99 23.60
C LEU A 39 -22.81 -10.76 23.24
N PHE A 40 -21.94 -10.99 24.21
CA PHE A 40 -20.72 -11.78 24.00
C PHE A 40 -21.03 -13.26 23.73
N ALA A 41 -21.99 -13.84 24.45
CA ALA A 41 -22.46 -15.20 24.22
C ALA A 41 -23.06 -15.38 22.82
N LEU A 42 -23.78 -14.38 22.31
CA LEU A 42 -24.39 -14.41 20.97
C LEU A 42 -23.31 -14.42 19.88
N VAL A 43 -22.22 -13.67 20.04
CA VAL A 43 -21.09 -13.70 19.09
C VAL A 43 -20.47 -15.11 19.02
N GLU A 44 -20.25 -15.75 20.17
CA GLU A 44 -19.72 -17.12 20.22
C GLU A 44 -20.71 -18.14 19.68
N PHE A 45 -22.00 -18.02 20.00
CA PHE A 45 -23.02 -18.92 19.48
C PHE A 45 -23.12 -18.86 17.95
N ILE A 46 -23.10 -17.66 17.38
CA ILE A 46 -23.05 -17.47 15.92
C ILE A 46 -21.80 -18.15 15.37
N PHE A 47 -20.62 -17.89 15.95
CA PHE A 47 -19.38 -18.50 15.49
C PHE A 47 -19.44 -20.05 15.53
N ILE A 48 -19.96 -20.63 16.61
CA ILE A 48 -20.16 -22.07 16.76
C ILE A 48 -21.11 -22.62 15.69
N ALA A 49 -22.22 -21.95 15.42
CA ALA A 49 -23.18 -22.36 14.39
C ALA A 49 -22.55 -22.42 12.99
N PHE A 50 -21.56 -21.58 12.71
CA PHE A 50 -20.82 -21.56 11.44
C PHE A 50 -19.56 -22.44 11.42
N ILE A 51 -19.22 -23.16 12.49
CA ILE A 51 -18.04 -24.06 12.54
C ILE A 51 -18.00 -25.05 11.36
N PRO A 52 -19.09 -25.74 10.97
CA PRO A 52 -19.04 -26.68 9.86
C PRO A 52 -18.65 -26.02 8.52
N THR A 53 -19.16 -24.81 8.28
CA THR A 53 -18.84 -24.01 7.09
C THR A 53 -17.39 -23.53 7.14
N ILE A 54 -16.97 -22.99 8.29
CA ILE A 54 -15.59 -22.53 8.53
C ILE A 54 -14.60 -23.68 8.30
N ALA A 55 -14.86 -24.85 8.89
CA ALA A 55 -14.01 -26.02 8.75
C ALA A 55 -13.88 -26.46 7.29
N ARG A 56 -15.00 -26.51 6.54
CA ARG A 56 -14.96 -26.81 5.11
C ARG A 56 -14.11 -25.82 4.33
N LYS A 57 -14.31 -24.52 4.52
CA LYS A 57 -13.53 -23.48 3.83
C LYS A 57 -12.05 -23.50 4.17
N LEU A 58 -11.69 -23.91 5.38
CA LEU A 58 -10.28 -24.12 5.76
C LEU A 58 -9.67 -25.37 5.09
N ILE A 59 -10.47 -26.43 4.88
CA ILE A 59 -10.04 -27.59 4.10
C ILE A 59 -9.87 -27.19 2.63
N ASP A 60 -10.87 -26.52 2.05
CA ASP A 60 -10.85 -26.02 0.66
C ASP A 60 -9.65 -25.09 0.39
N LEU A 61 -9.24 -24.29 1.39
CA LEU A 61 -8.05 -23.44 1.32
C LEU A 61 -6.76 -24.24 1.08
N VAL A 62 -6.68 -25.46 1.63
CA VAL A 62 -5.52 -26.33 1.51
C VAL A 62 -5.62 -27.23 0.29
N THR A 63 -6.79 -27.80 0.02
CA THR A 63 -6.97 -28.76 -1.07
C THR A 63 -7.08 -28.10 -2.44
N LEU A 64 -7.66 -26.90 -2.51
CA LEU A 64 -7.92 -26.16 -3.76
C LEU A 64 -8.77 -26.93 -4.80
N GLY A 65 -9.47 -27.97 -4.37
CA GLY A 65 -10.35 -28.80 -5.20
C GLY A 65 -9.59 -29.87 -5.99
N ASP A 66 -10.34 -30.86 -6.48
CA ASP A 66 -9.79 -31.96 -7.28
C ASP A 66 -10.14 -31.81 -8.76
N PRO A 67 -9.27 -32.27 -9.70
CA PRO A 67 -9.60 -32.27 -11.12
C PRO A 67 -10.84 -33.13 -11.41
N GLN A 68 -11.92 -32.51 -11.90
CA GLN A 68 -13.17 -33.18 -12.25
C GLN A 68 -13.48 -33.03 -13.75
N PRO A 69 -12.78 -33.76 -14.64
CA PRO A 69 -12.93 -33.61 -16.08
C PRO A 69 -14.31 -34.07 -16.60
N ASP A 70 -14.96 -34.99 -15.89
CA ASP A 70 -16.19 -35.67 -16.34
C ASP A 70 -17.48 -34.84 -16.14
N ILE A 71 -17.41 -33.74 -15.38
CA ILE A 71 -18.57 -32.88 -15.13
C ILE A 71 -18.51 -31.56 -15.92
N PRO A 72 -19.67 -30.94 -16.23
CA PRO A 72 -19.71 -29.65 -16.90
C PRO A 72 -18.93 -28.57 -16.13
N ILE A 73 -18.22 -27.71 -16.86
CA ILE A 73 -17.34 -26.65 -16.30
C ILE A 73 -18.04 -25.79 -15.23
N LYS A 74 -19.35 -25.52 -15.39
CA LYS A 74 -20.14 -24.73 -14.42
C LYS A 74 -20.32 -25.41 -13.05
N GLN A 75 -20.15 -26.72 -12.98
CA GLN A 75 -20.31 -27.53 -11.77
C GLN A 75 -18.97 -27.94 -11.16
N ARG A 76 -17.85 -27.64 -11.83
CA ARG A 76 -16.50 -27.91 -11.33
C ARG A 76 -16.16 -26.98 -10.18
N ASP A 77 -15.36 -27.50 -9.28
CA ASP A 77 -14.74 -26.72 -8.23
C ASP A 77 -13.90 -25.58 -8.81
N ASN A 78 -13.95 -24.43 -8.14
CA ASN A 78 -13.16 -23.26 -8.53
C ASN A 78 -12.14 -22.97 -7.43
N SER A 79 -10.90 -23.37 -7.69
CA SER A 79 -9.77 -23.19 -6.77
C SER A 79 -9.58 -21.74 -6.32
N MET A 80 -9.91 -20.75 -7.16
CA MET A 80 -9.79 -19.33 -6.76
C MET A 80 -10.86 -18.90 -5.77
N PHE A 81 -12.10 -19.39 -5.93
CA PHE A 81 -13.15 -19.14 -4.95
C PHE A 81 -12.87 -19.85 -3.62
N MET A 82 -12.35 -21.09 -3.68
CA MET A 82 -11.90 -21.81 -2.50
C MET A 82 -10.80 -21.05 -1.75
N LEU A 83 -9.80 -20.55 -2.47
CA LEU A 83 -8.68 -19.80 -1.90
C LEU A 83 -9.16 -18.47 -1.27
N ILE A 84 -9.94 -17.65 -1.98
CA ILE A 84 -10.41 -16.36 -1.44
C ILE A 84 -11.38 -16.53 -0.27
N ASP A 85 -12.29 -17.52 -0.32
CA ASP A 85 -13.20 -17.82 0.78
C ASP A 85 -12.43 -18.28 2.02
N GLY A 86 -11.41 -19.12 1.84
CA GLY A 86 -10.54 -19.55 2.92
C GLY A 86 -9.80 -18.39 3.59
N VAL A 87 -9.24 -17.46 2.79
CA VAL A 87 -8.58 -16.25 3.31
C VAL A 87 -9.58 -15.34 4.04
N LEU A 88 -10.80 -15.18 3.53
CA LEU A 88 -11.88 -14.44 4.21
C LEU A 88 -12.23 -15.08 5.56
N VAL A 89 -12.33 -16.40 5.61
CA VAL A 89 -12.60 -17.15 6.84
C VAL A 89 -11.47 -16.96 7.86
N LEU A 90 -10.20 -16.95 7.44
CA LEU A 90 -9.09 -16.62 8.35
C LEU A 90 -9.23 -15.21 8.93
N ALA A 91 -9.69 -14.23 8.14
CA ALA A 91 -9.94 -12.88 8.62
C ALA A 91 -11.09 -12.83 9.64
N ILE A 92 -12.17 -13.59 9.41
CA ILE A 92 -13.29 -13.74 10.35
C ILE A 92 -12.83 -14.39 11.66
N ILE A 93 -12.00 -15.43 11.59
CA ILE A 93 -11.40 -16.08 12.76
C ILE A 93 -10.54 -15.07 13.55
N ALA A 94 -9.73 -14.25 12.87
CA ALA A 94 -8.93 -13.22 13.53
C ALA A 94 -9.81 -12.18 14.26
N ILE A 95 -10.90 -11.70 13.63
CA ILE A 95 -11.89 -10.82 14.28
C ILE A 95 -12.49 -11.51 15.51
N PHE A 96 -12.87 -12.78 15.38
CA PHE A 96 -13.44 -13.56 16.47
C PHE A 96 -12.45 -13.68 17.64
N VAL A 97 -11.18 -14.00 17.38
CA VAL A 97 -10.12 -14.07 18.40
C VAL A 97 -9.96 -12.73 19.12
N VAL A 98 -9.96 -11.61 18.38
CA VAL A 98 -9.91 -10.27 18.98
C VAL A 98 -11.14 -10.02 19.86
N ALA A 99 -12.34 -10.33 19.39
CA ALA A 99 -13.58 -10.20 20.16
C ALA A 99 -13.56 -11.07 21.43
N TYR A 100 -13.01 -12.28 21.34
CA TYR A 100 -12.84 -13.21 22.47
C TYR A 100 -11.89 -12.63 23.52
N ILE A 101 -10.72 -12.13 23.10
CA ILE A 101 -9.75 -11.46 23.99
C ILE A 101 -10.37 -10.24 24.66
N LEU A 102 -11.14 -9.43 23.92
CA LEU A 102 -11.84 -8.27 24.47
C LEU A 102 -12.91 -8.69 25.48
N SER A 103 -13.64 -9.78 25.25
CA SER A 103 -14.63 -10.33 26.19
C SER A 103 -13.99 -10.75 27.52
N VAL A 104 -12.87 -11.49 27.47
CA VAL A 104 -12.12 -11.90 28.67
C VAL A 104 -11.57 -10.69 29.43
N LYS A 105 -10.95 -9.73 28.72
CA LYS A 105 -10.45 -8.48 29.32
C LYS A 105 -11.58 -7.67 29.93
N SER A 106 -12.76 -7.66 29.32
CA SER A 106 -13.97 -7.02 29.85
C SER A 106 -14.38 -7.60 31.20
N ALA A 107 -14.45 -8.93 31.31
CA ALA A 107 -14.83 -9.60 32.57
C ALA A 107 -13.84 -9.28 33.69
N GLN A 108 -12.54 -9.26 33.38
CA GLN A 108 -11.50 -8.92 34.35
C GLN A 108 -11.58 -7.45 34.79
N LYS A 109 -11.88 -6.53 33.88
CA LYS A 109 -12.04 -5.10 34.18
C LYS A 109 -13.25 -4.87 35.08
N ASP A 110 -14.38 -5.49 34.77
CA ASP A 110 -15.61 -5.40 35.55
C ASP A 110 -15.40 -5.98 36.97
N TYR A 111 -14.65 -7.08 37.10
CA TYR A 111 -14.28 -7.62 38.42
C TYR A 111 -13.39 -6.67 39.24
N LYS A 112 -12.37 -6.06 38.61
CA LYS A 112 -11.52 -5.06 39.29
C LYS A 112 -12.34 -3.86 39.77
N GLU A 113 -13.35 -3.45 39.01
CA GLU A 113 -14.27 -2.39 39.42
C GLU A 113 -15.14 -2.82 40.60
N TYR A 114 -15.66 -4.06 40.59
CA TYR A 114 -16.38 -4.63 41.73
C TYR A 114 -15.51 -4.64 43.00
N CYS A 115 -14.24 -5.07 42.93
CA CYS A 115 -13.35 -5.06 44.10
C CYS A 115 -13.13 -3.66 44.67
N ARG A 116 -13.16 -2.61 43.83
CA ARG A 116 -13.02 -1.21 44.26
C ARG A 116 -14.29 -0.66 44.90
N LYS A 117 -15.45 -0.90 44.27
CA LYS A 117 -16.74 -0.33 44.70
C LYS A 117 -17.46 -1.19 45.75
N LYS A 118 -17.07 -2.47 45.89
CA LYS A 118 -17.75 -3.51 46.70
C LYS A 118 -19.26 -3.65 46.41
N ALA A 119 -19.71 -3.13 45.27
CA ALA A 119 -21.10 -3.14 44.84
C ALA A 119 -21.16 -3.49 43.35
N PHE A 120 -22.23 -4.18 42.97
CA PHE A 120 -22.52 -4.41 41.56
C PHE A 120 -23.09 -3.12 40.95
N SER A 121 -22.47 -2.64 39.89
CA SER A 121 -23.02 -1.51 39.12
C SER A 121 -24.38 -1.91 38.51
N ALA A 122 -25.33 -0.97 38.48
CA ALA A 122 -26.63 -1.22 37.85
C ALA A 122 -26.47 -1.55 36.36
N GLN A 123 -27.33 -2.43 35.81
CA GLN A 123 -27.24 -2.85 34.40
C GLN A 123 -27.30 -1.67 33.43
N LYS A 124 -28.16 -0.68 33.71
CA LYS A 124 -28.30 0.54 32.88
C LYS A 124 -27.03 1.40 32.91
N GLU A 125 -26.37 1.49 34.06
CA GLU A 125 -25.10 2.22 34.22
C GLU A 125 -23.95 1.50 33.51
N ASN A 126 -23.87 0.17 33.65
CA ASN A 126 -22.89 -0.66 32.94
C ASN A 126 -23.08 -0.61 31.42
N LEU A 127 -24.31 -0.61 30.94
CA LEU A 127 -24.62 -0.50 29.51
C LEU A 127 -24.19 0.87 28.98
N LYS A 128 -24.55 1.96 29.66
CA LYS A 128 -24.14 3.32 29.29
C LYS A 128 -22.62 3.49 29.29
N LYS A 129 -21.94 2.93 30.28
CA LYS A 129 -20.48 2.94 30.38
C LYS A 129 -19.82 2.13 29.27
N THR A 130 -20.36 0.95 28.96
CA THR A 130 -19.87 0.07 27.89
C THR A 130 -20.07 0.74 26.54
N LEU A 131 -21.26 1.26 26.25
CA LEU A 131 -21.57 2.05 25.04
C LEU A 131 -20.64 3.26 24.91
N GLY A 132 -20.42 4.02 25.99
CA GLY A 132 -19.50 5.16 25.98
C GLY A 132 -18.05 4.74 25.67
N SER A 133 -17.56 3.65 26.27
CA SER A 133 -16.21 3.15 25.98
C SER A 133 -16.07 2.44 24.63
N ALA A 134 -17.17 1.88 24.11
CA ALA A 134 -17.21 1.22 22.81
C ALA A 134 -17.43 2.22 21.67
N PHE A 135 -17.92 3.44 21.96
CA PHE A 135 -18.20 4.45 20.94
C PHE A 135 -16.99 4.77 20.03
N PRO A 136 -15.76 5.00 20.54
CA PRO A 136 -14.60 5.21 19.67
C PRO A 136 -14.27 3.98 18.82
N ILE A 137 -14.40 2.78 19.39
CA ILE A 137 -14.11 1.51 18.69
C ILE A 137 -15.15 1.26 17.61
N ALA A 138 -16.44 1.46 17.91
CA ALA A 138 -17.55 1.32 16.98
C ALA A 138 -17.48 2.36 15.86
N GLY A 139 -17.03 3.59 16.16
CA GLY A 139 -16.80 4.63 15.15
C GLY A 139 -15.66 4.28 14.19
N LEU A 140 -14.61 3.60 14.67
CA LEU A 140 -13.50 3.15 13.83
C LEU A 140 -13.76 1.81 13.11
N ALA A 141 -14.67 0.99 13.62
CA ALA A 141 -14.92 -0.36 13.12
C ALA A 141 -15.23 -0.43 11.60
N PRO A 142 -16.07 0.44 11.00
CA PRO A 142 -16.31 0.41 9.56
C PRO A 142 -15.02 0.60 8.75
N GLY A 143 -14.16 1.53 9.15
CA GLY A 143 -12.88 1.77 8.49
C GLY A 143 -11.94 0.57 8.60
N PHE A 144 -11.82 -0.04 9.78
CA PHE A 144 -11.01 -1.24 9.98
C PHE A 144 -11.53 -2.43 9.18
N ILE A 145 -12.86 -2.63 9.11
CA ILE A 145 -13.47 -3.71 8.32
C ILE A 145 -13.19 -3.49 6.83
N LEU A 146 -13.32 -2.26 6.32
CA LEU A 146 -13.00 -1.95 4.93
C LEU A 146 -11.51 -2.21 4.63
N ILE A 147 -10.60 -1.81 5.52
CA ILE A 147 -9.17 -2.10 5.37
C ILE A 147 -8.92 -3.62 5.36
N LEU A 148 -9.54 -4.36 6.28
CA LEU A 148 -9.37 -5.81 6.35
C LEU A 148 -9.84 -6.49 5.06
N VAL A 149 -11.04 -6.16 4.59
CA VAL A 149 -11.69 -6.83 3.45
C VAL A 149 -11.11 -6.39 2.10
N PHE A 150 -10.78 -5.10 1.93
CA PHE A 150 -10.34 -4.58 0.63
C PHE A 150 -8.83 -4.40 0.51
N VAL A 151 -8.07 -4.49 1.61
CA VAL A 151 -6.60 -4.35 1.58
C VAL A 151 -5.95 -5.64 2.06
N VAL A 152 -6.24 -6.09 3.28
CA VAL A 152 -5.54 -7.24 3.90
C VAL A 152 -5.91 -8.55 3.21
N VAL A 153 -7.20 -8.80 2.96
CA VAL A 153 -7.65 -10.05 2.31
C VAL A 153 -7.09 -10.20 0.89
N PRO A 154 -7.19 -9.21 -0.03
CA PRO A 154 -6.58 -9.32 -1.35
C PRO A 154 -5.06 -9.46 -1.31
N LEU A 155 -4.39 -8.83 -0.34
CA LEU A 155 -2.95 -8.98 -0.13
C LEU A 155 -2.59 -10.41 0.25
N VAL A 156 -3.26 -10.99 1.25
CA VAL A 156 -3.03 -12.38 1.68
C VAL A 156 -3.40 -13.36 0.56
N PHE A 157 -4.49 -13.12 -0.16
CA PHE A 157 -4.86 -13.89 -1.33
C PHE A 157 -3.76 -13.86 -2.40
N SER A 158 -3.22 -12.69 -2.73
CA SER A 158 -2.10 -12.58 -3.68
C SER A 158 -0.86 -13.32 -3.17
N VAL A 159 -0.54 -13.22 -1.88
CA VAL A 159 0.55 -14.00 -1.26
C VAL A 159 0.30 -15.50 -1.45
N CYS A 160 -0.92 -16.00 -1.20
CA CYS A 160 -1.26 -17.40 -1.44
C CYS A 160 -1.07 -17.81 -2.90
N VAL A 161 -1.59 -17.01 -3.85
CA VAL A 161 -1.44 -17.28 -5.29
C VAL A 161 0.02 -17.38 -5.71
N ALA A 162 0.93 -16.61 -5.10
CA ALA A 162 2.38 -16.68 -5.37
C ALA A 162 2.99 -18.07 -5.11
N PHE A 163 2.37 -18.90 -4.26
CA PHE A 163 2.80 -20.26 -3.95
C PHE A 163 2.00 -21.34 -4.71
N THR A 164 1.22 -20.95 -5.72
CA THR A 164 0.39 -21.86 -6.53
C THR A 164 0.79 -21.87 -8.00
N ASN A 165 0.35 -22.88 -8.76
CA ASN A 165 0.56 -22.95 -10.22
C ASN A 165 -0.44 -22.10 -11.05
N TYR A 166 -1.23 -21.21 -10.42
CA TYR A 166 -2.31 -20.46 -11.09
C TYR A 166 -1.83 -19.64 -12.30
N SER A 167 -1.98 -20.22 -13.48
CA SER A 167 -1.43 -19.67 -14.72
C SER A 167 -2.00 -20.34 -15.97
N SER A 168 -2.15 -19.55 -17.02
CA SER A 168 -2.46 -20.02 -18.37
C SER A 168 -1.33 -20.88 -18.95
N PRO A 169 -1.61 -21.90 -19.80
CA PRO A 169 -2.96 -22.33 -20.23
C PRO A 169 -3.53 -23.47 -19.39
N HIS A 170 -2.70 -24.13 -18.57
CA HIS A 170 -3.04 -25.41 -17.96
C HIS A 170 -3.76 -25.29 -16.61
N HIS A 171 -3.62 -24.20 -15.87
CA HIS A 171 -4.17 -24.05 -14.53
C HIS A 171 -5.05 -22.80 -14.47
N LEU A 172 -6.17 -22.83 -15.19
CA LEU A 172 -7.17 -21.77 -15.24
C LEU A 172 -8.52 -22.29 -14.73
N PRO A 173 -8.88 -22.02 -13.46
CA PRO A 173 -10.20 -22.37 -12.93
C PRO A 173 -11.32 -21.62 -13.65
N PRO A 174 -12.53 -22.20 -13.76
CA PRO A 174 -12.90 -23.54 -13.29
C PRO A 174 -12.58 -24.66 -14.30
N ASN A 175 -11.84 -24.37 -15.38
CA ASN A 175 -11.55 -25.38 -16.39
C ASN A 175 -10.61 -26.47 -15.81
N ASN A 176 -9.55 -26.04 -15.12
CA ASN A 176 -8.61 -26.90 -14.40
C ASN A 176 -8.37 -26.33 -13.00
N THR A 177 -8.15 -27.22 -12.02
CA THR A 177 -7.80 -26.83 -10.65
C THR A 177 -6.38 -26.28 -10.56
N VAL A 178 -6.05 -25.71 -9.41
CA VAL A 178 -4.76 -25.12 -9.08
C VAL A 178 -4.18 -25.82 -7.87
N ASP A 179 -2.87 -26.06 -7.89
CA ASP A 179 -2.15 -26.73 -6.81
C ASP A 179 -1.12 -25.81 -6.17
N TRP A 180 -0.75 -26.13 -4.93
CA TRP A 180 0.38 -25.53 -4.24
C TRP A 180 1.70 -26.07 -4.80
N VAL A 181 2.56 -25.18 -5.27
CA VAL A 181 3.91 -25.50 -5.80
C VAL A 181 5.03 -25.03 -4.86
N GLY A 182 4.67 -24.49 -3.70
CA GLY A 182 5.64 -23.95 -2.76
C GLY A 182 6.50 -22.85 -3.40
N MET A 183 7.82 -22.99 -3.35
CA MET A 183 8.78 -21.94 -3.74
C MET A 183 9.14 -21.94 -5.22
N ASP A 184 8.56 -22.79 -6.05
CA ASP A 184 9.03 -22.98 -7.43
C ASP A 184 8.85 -21.72 -8.29
N ASN A 185 7.74 -21.00 -8.14
CA ASN A 185 7.56 -19.71 -8.83
C ASN A 185 8.62 -18.66 -8.43
N PHE A 186 9.06 -18.68 -7.15
CA PHE A 186 10.11 -17.78 -6.67
C PHE A 186 11.46 -18.17 -7.26
N LYS A 187 11.77 -19.46 -7.36
CA LYS A 187 13.00 -19.94 -8.00
C LYS A 187 13.01 -19.58 -9.48
N ASP A 188 11.92 -19.79 -10.21
CA ASP A 188 11.84 -19.50 -11.65
C ASP A 188 12.08 -18.01 -11.95
N LEU A 189 11.63 -17.13 -11.05
CA LEU A 189 11.75 -15.67 -11.20
C LEU A 189 13.06 -15.10 -10.62
N LEU A 190 13.64 -15.71 -9.59
CA LEU A 190 14.82 -15.18 -8.88
C LEU A 190 16.12 -15.92 -9.19
N THR A 191 16.05 -17.16 -9.68
CA THR A 191 17.21 -18.03 -9.84
C THR A 191 17.29 -18.61 -11.26
N GLY A 192 18.52 -18.73 -11.78
CA GLY A 192 18.81 -19.40 -13.06
C GLY A 192 18.98 -18.47 -14.26
N GLU A 193 19.20 -19.10 -15.42
CA GLU A 193 19.40 -18.46 -16.74
C GLU A 193 18.11 -18.40 -17.56
N THR A 194 16.95 -18.44 -16.91
CA THR A 194 15.65 -18.37 -17.59
C THR A 194 15.39 -16.94 -18.09
N SER A 195 14.60 -16.80 -19.16
CA SER A 195 14.15 -15.47 -19.61
C SER A 195 13.37 -14.71 -18.53
N TRP A 196 12.70 -15.42 -17.61
CA TRP A 196 11.94 -14.84 -16.50
C TRP A 196 12.83 -14.18 -15.45
N SER A 197 13.93 -14.83 -15.04
CA SER A 197 14.92 -14.27 -14.12
C SER A 197 15.63 -13.05 -14.69
N GLN A 198 16.01 -13.11 -15.98
CA GLN A 198 16.60 -11.97 -16.69
C GLN A 198 15.62 -10.80 -16.82
N GLY A 199 14.36 -11.08 -17.18
CA GLY A 199 13.31 -10.07 -17.25
C GLY A 199 13.03 -9.42 -15.90
N PHE A 200 12.92 -10.22 -14.83
CA PHE A 200 12.71 -9.72 -13.47
C PHE A 200 13.84 -8.82 -13.00
N SER A 201 15.10 -9.27 -13.10
CA SER A 201 16.26 -8.48 -12.67
C SER A 201 16.35 -7.16 -13.43
N ARG A 202 16.16 -7.17 -14.76
CA ARG A 202 16.14 -5.96 -15.59
C ARG A 202 15.04 -4.98 -15.17
N VAL A 203 13.80 -5.47 -15.04
CA VAL A 203 12.65 -4.64 -14.66
C VAL A 203 12.76 -4.13 -13.22
N ALA A 204 13.27 -4.94 -12.30
CA ALA A 204 13.48 -4.56 -10.90
C ALA A 204 14.56 -3.46 -10.77
N ILE A 205 15.70 -3.63 -11.45
CA ILE A 205 16.77 -2.62 -11.49
C ILE A 205 16.24 -1.33 -12.11
N TRP A 206 15.54 -1.42 -13.24
CA TRP A 206 14.93 -0.24 -13.87
C TRP A 206 13.89 0.42 -12.96
N THR A 207 13.05 -0.35 -12.26
CA THR A 207 12.05 0.20 -11.33
C THR A 207 12.73 0.99 -10.20
N LEU A 208 13.86 0.50 -9.69
CA LEU A 208 14.63 1.22 -8.68
C LEU A 208 15.28 2.49 -9.25
N ILE A 209 15.93 2.39 -10.42
CA ILE A 209 16.53 3.55 -11.11
C ILE A 209 15.45 4.60 -11.38
N TRP A 210 14.31 4.18 -11.92
CA TRP A 210 13.14 5.02 -12.15
C TRP A 210 12.68 5.69 -10.86
N ALA A 211 12.46 4.93 -9.78
CA ALA A 211 11.95 5.48 -8.54
C ALA A 211 12.90 6.53 -7.93
N ILE A 212 14.21 6.28 -7.97
CA ILE A 212 15.23 7.23 -7.52
C ILE A 212 15.25 8.45 -8.45
N ALA A 213 15.42 8.23 -9.77
CA ALA A 213 15.57 9.31 -10.74
C ALA A 213 14.32 10.20 -10.79
N ALA A 214 13.13 9.63 -10.87
CA ALA A 214 11.86 10.35 -10.85
C ALA A 214 11.70 11.18 -9.57
N THR A 215 12.06 10.63 -8.41
CA THR A 215 11.94 11.36 -7.13
C THR A 215 12.96 12.48 -7.03
N VAL A 216 14.23 12.19 -7.33
CA VAL A 216 15.34 13.15 -7.25
C VAL A 216 15.14 14.28 -8.26
N THR A 217 14.83 13.98 -9.52
CA THR A 217 14.65 15.02 -10.54
C THR A 217 13.46 15.90 -10.21
N CYS A 218 12.29 15.35 -9.87
CA CYS A 218 11.12 16.15 -9.49
C CYS A 218 11.37 17.00 -8.24
N TYR A 219 11.98 16.43 -7.19
CA TYR A 219 12.25 17.16 -5.95
C TYR A 219 13.24 18.30 -6.17
N PHE A 220 14.41 18.02 -6.74
CA PHE A 220 15.43 19.04 -6.94
C PHE A 220 15.04 20.03 -8.04
N GLY A 221 14.36 19.59 -9.10
CA GLY A 221 13.78 20.48 -10.11
C GLY A 221 12.80 21.46 -9.48
N GLY A 222 11.88 20.97 -8.64
CA GLY A 222 10.95 21.81 -7.89
C GLY A 222 11.66 22.77 -6.94
N LEU A 223 12.65 22.29 -6.19
CA LEU A 223 13.43 23.10 -5.25
C LEU A 223 14.23 24.21 -5.95
N ILE A 224 14.88 23.91 -7.07
CA ILE A 224 15.63 24.90 -7.86
C ILE A 224 14.70 26.02 -8.30
N VAL A 225 13.53 25.69 -8.86
CA VAL A 225 12.54 26.68 -9.28
C VAL A 225 12.00 27.46 -8.08
N ALA A 226 11.71 26.80 -6.96
CA ALA A 226 11.24 27.45 -5.74
C ALA A 226 12.25 28.48 -5.20
N VAL A 227 13.53 28.13 -5.15
CA VAL A 227 14.61 29.03 -4.71
C VAL A 227 14.72 30.22 -5.65
N GLN A 228 14.68 30.00 -6.97
CA GLN A 228 14.70 31.10 -7.94
C GLN A 228 13.51 32.05 -7.76
N LEU A 229 12.30 31.52 -7.60
CA LEU A 229 11.10 32.33 -7.38
C LEU A 229 11.14 33.13 -6.08
N LYS A 230 11.81 32.61 -5.03
CA LYS A 230 11.99 33.31 -3.74
C LYS A 230 13.07 34.40 -3.84
N GLU A 231 14.24 34.07 -4.39
CA GLU A 231 15.42 34.94 -4.38
C GLU A 231 15.36 36.07 -5.43
N LEU A 232 14.77 35.81 -6.60
CA LEU A 232 14.77 36.78 -7.70
C LEU A 232 13.75 37.93 -7.51
N HIS A 233 12.97 37.93 -6.41
CA HIS A 233 11.95 38.95 -6.11
C HIS A 233 11.07 39.28 -7.33
N ILE A 234 10.72 38.25 -8.11
CA ILE A 234 10.01 38.41 -9.39
C ILE A 234 8.65 39.04 -9.11
N LYS A 235 8.40 40.22 -9.69
CA LYS A 235 7.14 40.99 -9.52
C LYS A 235 5.90 40.17 -9.87
N ILE A 236 6.01 39.26 -10.83
CA ILE A 236 4.94 38.36 -11.30
C ILE A 236 5.12 36.90 -10.83
N SER A 237 5.72 36.68 -9.66
CA SER A 237 6.00 35.33 -9.13
C SER A 237 4.74 34.45 -9.04
N ALA A 238 3.56 35.04 -8.77
CA ALA A 238 2.28 34.33 -8.75
C ALA A 238 1.93 33.71 -10.11
N PHE A 239 2.21 34.41 -11.21
CA PHE A 239 1.98 33.88 -12.57
C PHE A 239 2.87 32.67 -12.85
N PHE A 240 4.16 32.73 -12.51
CA PHE A 240 5.07 31.59 -12.69
C PHE A 240 4.67 30.39 -11.81
N ARG A 241 4.27 30.61 -10.56
CA ARG A 241 3.75 29.55 -9.67
C ARG A 241 2.53 28.87 -10.28
N PHE A 242 1.61 29.67 -10.84
CA PHE A 242 0.44 29.16 -11.55
C PHE A 242 0.82 28.34 -12.78
N VAL A 243 1.65 28.87 -13.68
CA VAL A 243 2.04 28.15 -14.91
C VAL A 243 2.77 26.84 -14.59
N PHE A 244 3.70 26.85 -13.63
CA PHE A 244 4.50 25.67 -13.29
C PHE A 244 3.75 24.60 -12.51
N ILE A 245 2.62 24.92 -11.86
CA ILE A 245 1.78 23.88 -11.23
C ILE A 245 0.80 23.23 -12.23
N LEU A 246 0.52 23.85 -13.38
CA LEU A 246 -0.44 23.33 -14.36
C LEU A 246 -0.18 21.88 -14.79
N PRO A 247 1.06 21.44 -15.08
CA PRO A 247 1.31 20.04 -15.45
C PRO A 247 0.85 19.04 -14.40
N TYR A 248 0.95 19.39 -13.11
CA TYR A 248 0.50 18.56 -11.99
C TYR A 248 -1.02 18.66 -11.78
N ALA A 249 -1.62 19.81 -12.09
CA ALA A 249 -3.07 20.03 -11.96
C ALA A 249 -3.88 19.27 -13.03
N VAL A 250 -3.31 19.04 -14.21
CA VAL A 250 -3.93 18.26 -15.28
C VAL A 250 -3.83 16.76 -14.96
N PRO A 251 -4.90 15.97 -15.15
CA PRO A 251 -4.85 14.53 -14.95
C PRO A 251 -3.71 13.86 -15.71
N SER A 252 -2.89 13.08 -14.99
CA SER A 252 -1.67 12.47 -15.54
C SER A 252 -1.93 11.61 -16.78
N VAL A 253 -3.05 10.90 -16.82
CA VAL A 253 -3.47 10.07 -17.97
C VAL A 253 -3.50 10.88 -19.27
N VAL A 254 -4.14 12.05 -19.24
CA VAL A 254 -4.28 12.91 -20.42
C VAL A 254 -2.92 13.45 -20.82
N SER A 255 -2.15 13.96 -19.85
CA SER A 255 -0.81 14.48 -20.08
C SER A 255 0.12 13.45 -20.74
N MET A 256 0.14 12.21 -20.24
CA MET A 256 1.00 11.15 -20.77
C MET A 256 0.59 10.72 -22.18
N LEU A 257 -0.72 10.63 -22.47
CA LEU A 257 -1.22 10.31 -23.81
C LEU A 257 -0.91 11.41 -24.84
N VAL A 258 -1.00 12.68 -24.43
CA VAL A 258 -0.60 13.81 -25.28
C VAL A 258 0.89 13.74 -25.56
N TRP A 259 1.73 13.53 -24.54
CA TRP A 259 3.18 13.37 -24.73
C TRP A 259 3.53 12.20 -25.64
N LYS A 260 2.85 11.05 -25.51
CA LYS A 260 3.01 9.91 -26.41
C LYS A 260 2.79 10.29 -27.87
N ASN A 261 1.77 11.08 -28.17
CA ASN A 261 1.49 11.56 -29.53
C ASN A 261 2.50 12.61 -30.00
N LEU A 262 2.88 13.55 -29.13
CA LEU A 262 3.88 14.58 -29.44
C LEU A 262 5.25 14.00 -29.77
N LEU A 263 5.63 12.93 -29.08
CA LEU A 263 6.91 12.23 -29.22
C LEU A 263 6.89 11.12 -30.29
N ASN A 264 5.78 10.97 -31.03
CA ASN A 264 5.68 9.96 -32.07
C ASN A 264 6.72 10.20 -33.18
N GLY A 265 7.45 9.14 -33.56
CA GLY A 265 8.53 9.22 -34.55
C GLY A 265 8.07 9.63 -35.97
N THR A 266 6.83 9.30 -36.35
CA THR A 266 6.32 9.48 -37.71
C THR A 266 5.54 10.77 -37.90
N PHE A 267 4.68 11.12 -36.93
CA PHE A 267 3.78 12.27 -37.04
C PHE A 267 3.87 13.25 -35.86
N GLY A 268 4.72 12.98 -34.87
CA GLY A 268 4.82 13.77 -33.66
C GLY A 268 5.27 15.20 -33.92
N THR A 269 4.59 16.14 -33.28
CA THR A 269 4.86 17.57 -33.42
C THR A 269 6.28 17.94 -32.97
N VAL A 270 6.83 17.26 -31.96
CA VAL A 270 8.19 17.55 -31.46
C VAL A 270 9.22 17.37 -32.57
N ASN A 271 9.22 16.22 -33.25
CA ASN A 271 10.13 15.97 -34.37
C ASN A 271 9.89 16.95 -35.53
N ARG A 272 8.63 17.21 -35.89
CA ARG A 272 8.29 18.16 -36.96
C ARG A 272 8.81 19.57 -36.68
N THR A 273 8.68 20.05 -35.44
CA THR A 273 9.18 21.36 -35.03
C THR A 273 10.71 21.40 -35.02
N LEU A 274 11.37 20.37 -34.49
CA LEU A 274 12.84 20.30 -34.49
C LEU A 274 13.42 20.26 -35.91
N MET A 275 12.77 19.54 -36.83
CA MET A 275 13.12 19.52 -38.25
C MET A 275 12.89 20.87 -38.93
N ALA A 276 11.74 21.51 -38.65
CA ALA A 276 11.43 22.83 -39.22
C ALA A 276 12.39 23.93 -38.76
N TRP A 277 12.94 23.82 -37.54
CA TRP A 277 13.99 24.71 -37.03
C TRP A 277 15.40 24.34 -37.49
N GLY A 278 15.56 23.26 -38.27
CA GLY A 278 16.86 22.79 -38.75
C GLY A 278 17.76 22.21 -37.64
N LEU A 279 17.21 21.87 -36.47
CA LEU A 279 17.98 21.29 -35.36
C LEU A 279 18.26 19.80 -35.56
N ILE A 280 17.41 19.11 -36.32
CA ILE A 280 17.58 17.70 -36.69
C ILE A 280 17.25 17.51 -38.17
N THR A 281 17.94 16.58 -38.83
CA THR A 281 17.69 16.20 -40.23
C THR A 281 16.73 15.02 -40.35
N GLU A 282 16.74 14.13 -39.36
CA GLU A 282 15.90 12.93 -39.32
C GLU A 282 15.07 12.87 -38.02
N PRO A 283 13.87 12.27 -38.05
CA PRO A 283 13.03 12.15 -36.86
C PRO A 283 13.70 11.30 -35.76
N ILE A 284 13.74 11.83 -34.53
CA ILE A 284 14.27 11.09 -33.38
C ILE A 284 13.21 10.07 -32.91
N PRO A 285 13.55 8.78 -32.78
CA PRO A 285 12.62 7.77 -32.25
C PRO A 285 12.61 7.79 -30.71
N TRP A 286 12.06 8.86 -30.12
CA TRP A 286 12.08 9.11 -28.66
C TRP A 286 11.67 7.91 -27.79
N LEU A 287 10.71 7.12 -28.26
CA LEU A 287 10.18 5.95 -27.55
C LEU A 287 10.61 4.61 -28.22
N GLY A 288 11.51 4.66 -29.19
CA GLY A 288 11.87 3.52 -30.03
C GLY A 288 13.00 2.65 -29.49
N SER A 289 13.97 3.22 -28.76
CA SER A 289 15.04 2.47 -28.10
C SER A 289 14.86 2.49 -26.57
N ALA A 290 15.26 1.41 -25.90
CA ALA A 290 14.99 1.24 -24.46
C ALA A 290 15.60 2.39 -23.63
N THR A 291 16.88 2.68 -23.81
CA THR A 291 17.58 3.73 -23.05
C THR A 291 16.99 5.11 -23.32
N LEU A 292 16.69 5.45 -24.58
CA LEU A 292 16.11 6.75 -24.89
C LEU A 292 14.70 6.87 -24.31
N ALA A 293 13.87 5.83 -24.46
CA ALA A 293 12.53 5.81 -23.90
C ALA A 293 12.55 5.96 -22.37
N GLN A 294 13.47 5.29 -21.68
CA GLN A 294 13.69 5.40 -20.24
C GLN A 294 14.03 6.85 -19.81
N VAL A 295 14.99 7.48 -20.50
CA VAL A 295 15.38 8.89 -20.24
C VAL A 295 14.20 9.82 -20.53
N THR A 296 13.51 9.63 -21.65
CA THR A 296 12.31 10.41 -22.01
C THR A 296 11.23 10.27 -20.95
N CYS A 297 10.97 9.07 -20.42
CA CYS A 297 10.00 8.89 -19.33
C CYS A 297 10.38 9.72 -18.09
N ILE A 298 11.66 9.75 -17.72
CA ILE A 298 12.14 10.53 -16.56
C ILE A 298 11.94 12.04 -16.81
N LEU A 299 12.22 12.52 -18.02
CA LEU A 299 12.06 13.93 -18.38
C LEU A 299 10.58 14.37 -18.38
N ILE A 300 9.69 13.52 -18.91
CA ILE A 300 8.25 13.81 -18.88
C ILE A 300 7.71 13.75 -17.45
N ASN A 301 8.19 12.81 -16.63
CA ASN A 301 7.83 12.75 -15.22
C ASN A 301 8.33 13.97 -14.44
N LEU A 302 9.56 14.44 -14.71
CA LEU A 302 10.09 15.69 -14.19
C LEU A 302 9.15 16.84 -14.51
N TRP A 303 8.80 17.02 -15.79
CA TRP A 303 7.87 18.06 -16.24
C TRP A 303 6.51 18.00 -15.53
N ALA A 304 5.96 16.80 -15.35
CA ALA A 304 4.66 16.61 -14.71
C ALA A 304 4.72 16.82 -13.18
N GLY A 305 5.84 16.48 -12.54
CA GLY A 305 5.94 16.37 -11.08
C GLY A 305 6.65 17.52 -10.37
N PHE A 306 7.53 18.27 -11.03
CA PHE A 306 8.35 19.27 -10.33
C PHE A 306 7.53 20.39 -9.68
N GLY A 307 6.39 20.76 -10.28
CA GLY A 307 5.52 21.83 -9.79
C GLY A 307 4.95 21.56 -8.39
N TYR A 308 4.66 20.29 -8.08
CA TYR A 308 4.26 19.87 -6.74
C TYR A 308 5.37 20.15 -5.71
N PHE A 309 6.59 19.72 -6.00
CA PHE A 309 7.73 19.96 -5.11
C PHE A 309 8.15 21.42 -5.02
N MET A 310 7.95 22.20 -6.08
CA MET A 310 8.16 23.64 -6.06
C MET A 310 7.26 24.31 -5.01
N LEU A 311 5.96 24.02 -5.02
CA LEU A 311 5.05 24.60 -4.03
C LEU A 311 5.34 24.12 -2.61
N LEU A 312 5.67 22.84 -2.45
CA LEU A 312 6.06 22.29 -1.16
C LEU A 312 7.31 22.99 -0.61
N ALA A 313 8.35 23.15 -1.44
CA ALA A 313 9.58 23.83 -1.06
C ALA A 313 9.34 25.32 -0.76
N LEU A 314 8.46 26.00 -1.51
CA LEU A 314 8.07 27.37 -1.20
C LEU A 314 7.40 27.48 0.18
N GLY A 315 6.46 26.58 0.48
CA GLY A 315 5.77 26.54 1.77
C GLY A 315 6.70 26.28 2.95
N THR A 316 7.63 25.32 2.82
CA THR A 316 8.62 25.05 3.87
C THR A 316 9.62 26.18 4.04
N MET A 317 10.06 26.82 2.94
CA MET A 317 10.93 27.99 3.00
C MET A 317 10.27 29.23 3.63
N THR A 318 8.94 29.31 3.68
CA THR A 318 8.24 30.39 4.41
C THR A 318 8.18 30.16 5.93
N ALA A 319 8.37 28.92 6.39
CA ALA A 319 8.44 28.60 7.81
C ALA A 319 9.82 28.88 8.44
N ILE A 320 10.85 29.13 7.62
CA ILE A 320 12.19 29.46 8.10
C ILE A 320 12.20 30.94 8.54
N PRO A 321 12.54 31.23 9.81
CA PRO A 321 12.63 32.59 10.33
C PRO A 321 13.57 33.50 9.51
N GLN A 322 13.18 34.76 9.30
CA GLN A 322 13.95 35.72 8.47
C GLN A 322 15.23 36.19 9.15
N ASP A 323 15.25 36.25 10.49
CA ASP A 323 16.41 36.56 11.31
C ASP A 323 17.61 35.64 11.03
N MET A 324 17.39 34.35 10.75
CA MET A 324 18.46 33.43 10.32
C MET A 324 19.12 33.87 9.01
N TYR A 325 18.31 34.36 8.06
CA TYR A 325 18.80 34.86 6.78
C TYR A 325 19.51 36.21 6.92
N GLU A 326 19.04 37.07 7.82
CA GLU A 326 19.64 38.38 8.11
C GLU A 326 20.97 38.23 8.84
N ALA A 327 21.02 37.39 9.87
CA ALA A 327 22.24 37.06 10.60
C ALA A 327 23.34 36.54 9.66
N ALA A 328 23.00 35.61 8.77
CA ALA A 328 23.97 35.08 7.80
C ALA A 328 24.49 36.15 6.83
N ARG A 329 23.66 37.12 6.43
CA ARG A 329 24.09 38.25 5.60
C ARG A 329 25.01 39.20 6.36
N ILE A 330 24.74 39.43 7.65
CA ILE A 330 25.62 40.21 8.54
C ILE A 330 26.99 39.55 8.67
N ASP A 331 27.03 38.22 8.76
CA ASP A 331 28.27 37.42 8.75
C ASP A 331 28.98 37.35 7.37
N GLY A 332 28.47 38.07 6.36
CA GLY A 332 29.06 38.13 5.02
C GLY A 332 28.80 36.88 4.16
N ALA A 333 27.84 36.04 4.52
CA ALA A 333 27.51 34.85 3.72
C ALA A 333 26.88 35.23 2.38
N ASN A 334 27.44 34.68 1.30
CA ASN A 334 26.87 34.84 -0.04
C ASN A 334 25.63 33.96 -0.25
N ARG A 335 24.86 34.21 -1.32
CA ARG A 335 23.59 33.51 -1.60
C ARG A 335 23.75 31.99 -1.71
N PHE A 336 24.85 31.51 -2.27
CA PHE A 336 25.11 30.08 -2.40
C PHE A 336 25.45 29.43 -1.04
N GLN A 337 26.20 30.14 -0.18
CA GLN A 337 26.45 29.71 1.19
C GLN A 337 25.16 29.64 1.99
N ILE A 338 24.29 30.65 1.89
CA ILE A 338 22.96 30.64 2.52
C ILE A 338 22.12 29.47 2.01
N LEU A 339 22.07 29.25 0.69
CA LEU A 339 21.35 28.11 0.11
C LEU A 339 21.86 26.77 0.64
N ARG A 340 23.18 26.54 0.59
CA ARG A 340 23.79 25.25 0.95
C ARG A 340 23.81 24.98 2.45
N ARG A 341 23.97 26.02 3.28
CA ARG A 341 24.16 25.86 4.75
C ARG A 341 22.89 26.12 5.56
N ILE A 342 21.93 26.88 5.04
CA ILE A 342 20.69 27.24 5.76
C ILE A 342 19.48 26.65 5.05
N THR A 343 19.19 27.10 3.83
CA THR A 343 17.93 26.77 3.15
C THR A 343 17.83 25.27 2.86
N LEU A 344 18.80 24.69 2.15
CA LEU A 344 18.75 23.31 1.70
C LEU A 344 18.67 22.31 2.87
N PRO A 345 19.51 22.39 3.93
CA PRO A 345 19.41 21.47 5.07
C PRO A 345 18.07 21.57 5.81
N LEU A 346 17.58 22.79 6.06
CA LEU A 346 16.31 22.99 6.78
C LEU A 346 15.11 22.52 5.96
N VAL A 347 15.07 22.84 4.67
CA VAL A 347 14.01 22.38 3.76
C VAL A 347 14.03 20.86 3.66
N LEU A 348 15.20 20.26 3.38
CA LEU A 348 15.34 18.79 3.29
C LEU A 348 14.87 18.09 4.57
N TYR A 349 15.25 18.61 5.74
CA TYR A 349 14.84 18.03 7.02
C TYR A 349 13.31 18.00 7.17
N GLN A 350 12.64 19.08 6.78
CA GLN A 350 11.18 19.19 6.84
C GLN A 350 10.48 18.34 5.77
N THR A 351 11.04 18.23 4.56
CA THR A 351 10.42 17.51 3.44
C THR A 351 10.85 16.05 3.34
N MET A 352 11.80 15.57 4.15
CA MET A 352 12.32 14.20 4.09
C MET A 352 11.20 13.13 4.09
N PRO A 353 10.17 13.20 4.96
CA PRO A 353 9.08 12.22 4.93
C PRO A 353 8.36 12.17 3.58
N LEU A 354 8.18 13.33 2.94
CA LEU A 354 7.50 13.46 1.65
C LEU A 354 8.36 12.96 0.48
N ILE A 355 9.68 13.14 0.56
CA ILE A 355 10.62 12.56 -0.42
C ILE A 355 10.53 11.03 -0.38
N ILE A 356 10.53 10.44 0.82
CA ILE A 356 10.40 8.99 0.99
C ILE A 356 9.03 8.49 0.49
N MET A 357 7.94 9.21 0.80
CA MET A 357 6.61 8.89 0.27
C MET A 357 6.57 8.96 -1.26
N SER A 358 7.20 9.96 -1.85
CA SER A 358 7.29 10.09 -3.31
C SER A 358 8.12 8.96 -3.93
N PHE A 359 9.20 8.53 -3.28
CA PHE A 359 9.97 7.37 -3.72
C PHE A 359 9.12 6.09 -3.73
N ALA A 360 8.40 5.82 -2.63
CA ALA A 360 7.48 4.69 -2.54
C ALA A 360 6.35 4.77 -3.58
N HIS A 361 5.83 5.97 -3.86
CA HIS A 361 4.86 6.21 -4.93
C HIS A 361 5.46 5.88 -6.31
N ASN A 362 6.69 6.34 -6.59
CA ASN A 362 7.31 6.14 -7.89
C ASN A 362 7.63 4.66 -8.21
N ILE A 363 7.87 3.81 -7.19
CA ILE A 363 7.98 2.35 -7.37
C ILE A 363 6.70 1.76 -7.99
N ASN A 364 5.53 2.30 -7.66
CA ASN A 364 4.22 1.85 -8.16
C ASN A 364 3.57 2.84 -9.14
N ASN A 365 4.35 3.69 -9.82
CA ASN A 365 3.81 4.71 -10.71
C ASN A 365 3.37 4.11 -12.06
N PHE A 366 2.30 3.32 -12.01
CA PHE A 366 1.72 2.62 -13.15
C PHE A 366 1.34 3.59 -14.28
N GLY A 367 0.65 4.68 -13.94
CA GLY A 367 0.10 5.61 -14.92
C GLY A 367 1.18 6.29 -15.78
N ALA A 368 2.30 6.69 -15.18
CA ALA A 368 3.36 7.38 -15.92
C ALA A 368 3.92 6.53 -17.07
N ILE A 369 4.12 5.23 -16.84
CA ILE A 369 4.69 4.33 -17.86
C ILE A 369 3.59 3.74 -18.75
N PHE A 370 2.48 3.28 -18.18
CA PHE A 370 1.42 2.62 -18.93
C PHE A 370 0.83 3.53 -20.01
N PHE A 371 0.57 4.80 -19.70
CA PHE A 371 -0.03 5.72 -20.66
C PHE A 371 0.98 6.32 -21.65
N LEU A 372 2.25 6.49 -21.24
CA LEU A 372 3.27 7.06 -22.11
C LEU A 372 3.83 6.04 -23.11
N THR A 373 4.24 4.86 -22.64
CA THR A 373 4.92 3.84 -23.46
C THR A 373 4.17 2.51 -23.50
N GLY A 374 3.33 2.22 -22.50
CA GLY A 374 2.78 0.87 -22.30
C GLY A 374 3.86 -0.16 -21.98
N GLY A 375 5.01 0.29 -21.44
CA GLY A 375 6.18 -0.54 -21.15
C GLY A 375 7.15 -0.75 -22.30
N ASN A 376 6.82 -0.31 -23.52
CA ASN A 376 7.66 -0.43 -24.72
C ASN A 376 8.99 0.36 -24.62
N PRO A 377 9.98 0.10 -25.49
CA PRO A 377 10.00 -0.83 -26.63
C PRO A 377 10.20 -2.30 -26.25
N THR A 378 10.06 -3.21 -27.22
CA THR A 378 10.43 -4.62 -27.06
C THR A 378 11.94 -4.75 -26.90
N VAL A 379 12.36 -5.61 -25.99
CA VAL A 379 13.75 -5.97 -25.70
C VAL A 379 13.94 -7.49 -25.77
N ALA A 380 15.16 -7.97 -25.60
CA ALA A 380 15.51 -9.38 -25.86
C ALA A 380 14.64 -10.40 -25.09
N ASP A 381 14.29 -10.14 -23.83
CA ASP A 381 13.46 -11.03 -23.01
C ASP A 381 11.96 -10.89 -23.26
N SER A 382 11.51 -9.83 -23.96
CA SER A 382 10.10 -9.49 -24.13
C SER A 382 9.29 -10.57 -24.85
N THR A 383 9.93 -11.38 -25.70
CA THR A 383 9.26 -12.46 -26.44
C THR A 383 8.65 -13.50 -25.50
N THR A 384 9.31 -13.77 -24.37
CA THR A 384 8.86 -14.77 -23.38
C THR A 384 8.11 -14.09 -22.23
N THR A 385 8.63 -12.97 -21.73
CA THR A 385 8.14 -12.34 -20.49
C THR A 385 7.05 -11.29 -20.73
N LEU A 386 6.95 -10.77 -21.95
CA LEU A 386 6.15 -9.59 -22.33
C LEU A 386 6.56 -8.29 -21.61
N ALA A 387 7.62 -8.30 -20.80
CA ALA A 387 8.19 -7.11 -20.20
C ALA A 387 8.95 -6.31 -21.25
N GLY A 388 8.57 -5.06 -21.49
CA GLY A 388 9.30 -4.15 -22.37
C GLY A 388 10.39 -3.36 -21.65
N GLY A 389 11.08 -2.51 -22.39
CA GLY A 389 12.24 -1.75 -21.95
C GLY A 389 11.96 -0.67 -20.89
N THR A 390 10.72 -0.19 -20.78
CA THR A 390 10.35 0.85 -19.79
C THR A 390 9.41 0.35 -18.70
N ASP A 391 8.98 -0.92 -18.76
CA ASP A 391 8.08 -1.49 -17.76
C ASP A 391 8.64 -1.36 -16.35
N LEU A 392 7.80 -0.92 -15.42
CA LEU A 392 8.02 -1.06 -13.99
C LEU A 392 7.47 -2.42 -13.55
N LEU A 393 7.88 -2.90 -12.38
CA LEU A 393 7.31 -4.13 -11.81
C LEU A 393 5.77 -4.08 -11.77
N VAL A 394 5.18 -2.91 -11.46
CA VAL A 394 3.72 -2.73 -11.44
C VAL A 394 3.07 -2.80 -12.84
N THR A 395 3.70 -2.25 -13.89
CA THR A 395 3.15 -2.34 -15.25
C THR A 395 3.34 -3.74 -15.84
N TRP A 396 4.40 -4.43 -15.43
CA TRP A 396 4.60 -5.83 -15.80
C TRP A 396 3.60 -6.76 -15.12
N ILE A 397 3.27 -6.55 -13.83
CA ILE A 397 2.16 -7.26 -13.14
C ILE A 397 0.86 -7.14 -13.96
N TYR A 398 0.53 -5.95 -14.46
CA TYR A 398 -0.65 -5.75 -15.30
C TYR A 398 -0.59 -6.60 -16.58
N LYS A 399 0.52 -6.61 -17.30
CA LYS A 399 0.69 -7.45 -18.50
C LYS A 399 0.60 -8.94 -18.18
N LEU A 400 1.19 -9.37 -17.07
CA LEU A 400 1.14 -10.76 -16.63
C LEU A 400 -0.28 -11.19 -16.30
N THR A 401 -1.08 -10.34 -15.65
CA THR A 401 -2.46 -10.68 -15.26
C THR A 401 -3.45 -10.56 -16.41
N ILE A 402 -3.42 -9.44 -17.15
CA ILE A 402 -4.42 -9.11 -18.16
C ILE A 402 -4.10 -9.71 -19.54
N THR A 403 -2.82 -9.79 -19.91
CA THR A 403 -2.44 -10.26 -21.25
C THR A 403 -1.99 -11.72 -21.24
N LEU A 404 -1.04 -12.09 -20.35
CA LEU A 404 -0.49 -13.45 -20.32
C LEU A 404 -1.25 -14.42 -19.40
N MET A 405 -2.10 -13.91 -18.50
CA MET A 405 -2.78 -14.69 -17.45
C MET A 405 -1.80 -15.56 -16.63
N LYS A 406 -0.61 -15.04 -16.32
CA LYS A 406 0.42 -15.60 -15.43
C LYS A 406 0.28 -15.03 -14.02
N TYR A 407 -0.81 -15.39 -13.34
CA TYR A 407 -1.18 -14.85 -12.03
C TYR A 407 -0.20 -15.24 -10.92
N ASN A 408 0.38 -16.44 -11.00
CA ASN A 408 1.46 -16.91 -10.12
C ASN A 408 2.67 -15.96 -10.14
N TYR A 409 3.25 -15.66 -11.30
CA TYR A 409 4.39 -14.76 -11.43
C TYR A 409 4.03 -13.31 -11.05
N ALA A 410 2.86 -12.82 -11.45
CA ALA A 410 2.38 -11.50 -11.04
C ALA A 410 2.30 -11.38 -9.52
N SER A 411 1.83 -12.44 -8.85
CA SER A 411 1.73 -12.48 -7.39
C SER A 411 3.09 -12.55 -6.71
N VAL A 412 4.05 -13.33 -7.23
CA VAL A 412 5.44 -13.32 -6.73
C VAL A 412 6.01 -11.90 -6.80
N ILE A 413 5.86 -11.21 -7.94
CA ILE A 413 6.34 -9.83 -8.09
C ILE A 413 5.65 -8.90 -7.09
N ALA A 414 4.32 -9.02 -6.90
CA ALA A 414 3.58 -8.22 -5.94
C ALA A 414 4.08 -8.42 -4.50
N VAL A 415 4.37 -9.67 -4.10
CA VAL A 415 4.97 -10.00 -2.81
C VAL A 415 6.35 -9.38 -2.66
N LEU A 416 7.20 -9.44 -3.69
CA LEU A 416 8.54 -8.85 -3.65
C LEU A 416 8.49 -7.31 -3.55
N ILE A 417 7.60 -6.66 -4.31
CA ILE A 417 7.34 -5.22 -4.17
C ILE A 417 6.93 -4.89 -2.73
N PHE A 418 6.00 -5.66 -2.15
CA PHE A 418 5.56 -5.46 -0.77
C PHE A 418 6.70 -5.60 0.24
N LEU A 419 7.55 -6.64 0.10
CA LEU A 419 8.71 -6.85 0.96
C LEU A 419 9.74 -5.74 0.87
N VAL A 420 9.89 -5.10 -0.30
CA VAL A 420 10.76 -3.95 -0.46
C VAL A 420 10.13 -2.70 0.16
N LEU A 421 8.85 -2.44 -0.08
CA LEU A 421 8.18 -1.21 0.34
C LEU A 421 7.80 -1.16 1.82
N ALA A 422 7.43 -2.30 2.42
CA ALA A 422 6.99 -2.34 3.81
C ALA A 422 8.06 -1.81 4.79
N PRO A 423 9.35 -2.18 4.70
CA PRO A 423 10.41 -1.58 5.51
C PRO A 423 10.53 -0.06 5.34
N PHE A 424 10.43 0.47 4.10
CA PHE A 424 10.46 1.92 3.86
C PHE A 424 9.26 2.63 4.49
N ALA A 425 8.07 2.05 4.36
CA ALA A 425 6.85 2.58 4.97
C ALA A 425 6.94 2.57 6.50
N ILE A 426 7.40 1.47 7.10
CA ILE A 426 7.62 1.36 8.56
C ILE A 426 8.66 2.39 9.01
N PHE A 427 9.79 2.49 8.32
CA PHE A 427 10.82 3.48 8.63
C PHE A 427 10.28 4.90 8.56
N ASN A 428 9.55 5.26 7.49
CA ASN A 428 8.93 6.57 7.32
C ASN A 428 7.93 6.87 8.45
N PHE A 429 7.05 5.92 8.75
CA PHE A 429 6.06 6.04 9.82
C PHE A 429 6.73 6.29 11.18
N ARG A 430 7.80 5.55 11.51
CA ARG A 430 8.58 5.75 12.75
C ARG A 430 9.22 7.13 12.84
N GLN A 431 9.47 7.80 11.72
CA GLN A 431 10.03 9.15 11.70
C GLN A 431 8.99 10.25 11.86
N THR A 432 7.69 9.95 11.72
CA THR A 432 6.63 10.95 11.90
C THR A 432 6.52 11.39 13.37
N LYS A 433 6.18 12.67 13.57
CA LYS A 433 5.99 13.24 14.92
C LYS A 433 4.96 12.47 15.74
N ALA A 434 3.87 12.01 15.12
CA ALA A 434 2.83 11.22 15.78
C ALA A 434 3.36 9.90 16.39
N TYR A 435 4.37 9.27 15.78
CA TYR A 435 5.02 8.10 16.35
C TYR A 435 5.96 8.48 17.50
N LYS A 436 6.75 9.55 17.34
CA LYS A 436 7.71 10.01 18.35
C LYS A 436 7.05 10.63 19.59
N GLU A 437 5.89 11.25 19.44
CA GLU A 437 5.09 11.84 20.53
C GLU A 437 4.21 10.78 21.22
N GLY A 438 4.03 9.59 20.62
CA GLY A 438 3.32 8.46 21.22
C GLY A 438 4.19 7.60 22.16
N GLU A 439 5.50 7.85 22.22
CA GLU A 439 6.44 7.20 23.15
C GLU A 439 6.59 7.95 24.50
N VAL A 440 5.68 8.88 24.82
CA VAL A 440 5.70 9.66 26.07
C VAL A 440 4.92 8.98 27.19
#